data_AF-A0A9J6E948-F1
#
_entry.id   AF-A0A9J6E948-F1
#
_cell.length_a   1.000
_cell.length_b   1.000
_cell.length_c   1.000
_cell.angle_alpha   90.00
_cell.angle_beta   90.00
_cell.angle_gamma   90.00
#
_symmetry.space_group_name_H-M   'P 1'
#
loop_
_entity.id
_entity.type
_entity.pdbx_description
1 polymer ?
#
loop_
_entity_poly.entity_id
_entity_poly.type
_entity_poly.pdbx_seq_one_letter_code
_entity_poly.pdbx_strand_id
1 'polypeptide(L)'
;MASVMATHFKPYGWVFLAVGLFFLQGLQSRNAYDVQATWKTWYTLYSITCLLGLTAVELAITVANAMRLFYRVRSFTKSMLVVIWAVIAVRVVVNVVTVVFGSRAMAVFFRKSTKYEKRTAFGPECHHPRSRMWYFFRFFIVIMFFAHVAFNVNRTVRMVDVAGNEFLEFLLKAGVLLFSSLFFIYDILHSLALRPCCEVLVSYIRHQHDTLRTALAKGNTAAFAKLVAGDVQDLEVVRMNLCSIADLKKTLNGVWQYSIMASATTVLTVTCICTYCLFDEGVSTEQLLLTMTYCFYAATDFAEVARLSQQMSNERCHLSSFSCKLKELKEYLVRVSLLHESSEHCAQLAGSIITYSVILVQTSDSVDQLTPPRSNYTGGL
;
A
#
# COMPACT_ATOMS: atom_id res chain seq x y z
N MET A 1 24.67 14.43 -3.39
CA MET A 1 24.32 13.05 -2.99
C MET A 1 22.94 12.74 -3.55
N ALA A 2 22.81 11.66 -4.32
CA ALA A 2 21.51 11.23 -4.85
C ALA A 2 20.67 10.60 -3.74
N SER A 3 19.37 10.89 -3.67
CA SER A 3 18.50 10.31 -2.64
C SER A 3 18.24 8.83 -2.92
N VAL A 4 18.39 7.97 -1.90
CA VAL A 4 18.13 6.52 -2.03
C VAL A 4 16.64 6.29 -2.26
N MET A 5 15.79 6.98 -1.50
CA MET A 5 14.33 6.97 -1.68
C MET A 5 13.91 7.35 -3.11
N ALA A 6 14.42 8.47 -3.62
CA ALA A 6 14.07 8.93 -4.97
C ALA A 6 14.58 7.98 -6.06
N THR A 7 15.76 7.39 -5.87
CA THR A 7 16.35 6.43 -6.80
C THR A 7 15.54 5.13 -6.85
N HIS A 8 15.09 4.62 -5.71
CA HIS A 8 14.28 3.40 -5.62
C HIS A 8 12.85 3.61 -6.15
N PHE A 9 12.31 4.82 -5.99
CA PHE A 9 10.99 5.16 -6.51
C PHE A 9 10.99 5.45 -8.02
N LYS A 10 12.13 5.86 -8.60
CA LYS A 10 12.26 6.27 -10.00
C LYS A 10 11.58 5.32 -11.02
N PRO A 11 11.80 3.99 -11.03
CA PRO A 11 11.14 3.11 -12.00
C PRO A 11 9.62 3.13 -11.88
N TYR A 12 9.10 3.22 -10.66
CA TYR A 12 7.66 3.35 -10.42
C TYR A 12 7.17 4.71 -10.91
N GLY A 13 7.88 5.80 -10.61
CA GLY A 13 7.58 7.15 -11.10
C GLY A 13 7.40 7.24 -12.62
N TRP A 14 8.16 6.45 -13.39
CA TRP A 14 7.96 6.34 -14.84
C TRP A 14 6.61 5.71 -15.21
N VAL A 15 6.16 4.69 -14.48
CA VAL A 15 4.84 4.09 -14.67
C VAL A 15 3.75 5.11 -14.34
N PHE A 16 3.86 5.84 -13.22
CA PHE A 16 2.89 6.90 -12.89
C PHE A 16 2.84 7.98 -13.99
N LEU A 17 4.00 8.34 -14.57
CA LEU A 17 4.07 9.30 -15.67
C LEU A 17 3.40 8.76 -16.93
N ALA A 18 3.75 7.54 -17.34
CA ALA A 18 3.22 6.90 -18.56
C ALA A 18 1.70 6.66 -18.51
N VAL A 19 1.11 6.60 -17.31
CA VAL A 19 -0.31 6.29 -17.12
C VAL A 19 -1.09 7.57 -16.74
N GLY A 20 -0.45 8.75 -16.83
CA GLY A 20 -1.14 10.02 -16.70
C GLY A 20 -1.56 10.39 -15.27
N LEU A 21 -0.89 9.90 -14.22
CA LEU A 21 -1.28 10.19 -12.83
C LEU A 21 -0.22 10.93 -12.02
N PHE A 22 0.93 11.26 -12.59
CA PHE A 22 2.03 11.84 -11.83
C PHE A 22 2.18 13.36 -12.04
N PHE A 23 1.56 14.14 -11.16
CA PHE A 23 1.73 15.60 -11.15
C PHE A 23 3.04 16.08 -10.50
N LEU A 24 3.98 15.16 -10.23
CA LEU A 24 5.29 15.46 -9.67
C LEU A 24 6.33 15.58 -10.78
N GLN A 25 6.65 16.81 -11.16
CA GLN A 25 7.77 17.10 -12.04
C GLN A 25 9.09 16.95 -11.28
N GLY A 26 10.16 16.59 -11.99
CA GLY A 26 11.51 16.53 -11.41
C GLY A 26 11.87 15.23 -10.68
N LEU A 27 10.97 14.25 -10.59
CA LEU A 27 11.28 12.95 -9.98
C LEU A 27 12.30 12.11 -10.78
N GLN A 28 12.55 12.49 -12.04
CA GLN A 28 13.59 11.92 -12.88
C GLN A 28 14.99 12.42 -12.51
N SER A 29 15.07 13.62 -11.91
CA SER A 29 16.30 14.15 -11.36
C SER A 29 16.67 13.34 -10.14
N ARG A 30 17.96 13.06 -9.94
CA ARG A 30 18.45 12.36 -8.73
C ARG A 30 18.32 13.21 -7.46
N ASN A 31 17.68 14.37 -7.55
CA ASN A 31 17.68 15.42 -6.54
C ASN A 31 16.23 15.74 -6.12
N ALA A 32 15.84 15.31 -4.92
CA ALA A 32 14.46 15.48 -4.46
C ALA A 32 14.02 16.94 -4.24
N TYR A 33 14.95 17.90 -4.27
CA TYR A 33 14.65 19.33 -4.18
C TYR A 33 13.98 19.87 -5.44
N ASP A 34 14.22 19.22 -6.58
CA ASP A 34 13.64 19.59 -7.87
C ASP A 34 12.24 19.01 -8.06
N VAL A 35 11.78 18.19 -7.10
CA VAL A 35 10.42 17.63 -7.12
C VAL A 35 9.41 18.72 -6.79
N GLN A 36 8.61 19.10 -7.78
CA GLN A 36 7.54 20.09 -7.65
C GLN A 36 6.21 19.51 -8.14
N ALA A 37 5.13 19.83 -7.43
CA ALA A 37 3.78 19.47 -7.86
C ALA A 37 3.25 20.57 -8.80
N THR A 38 3.19 20.31 -10.09
CA THR A 38 2.70 21.28 -11.09
C THR A 38 1.50 20.74 -11.86
N TRP A 39 0.42 21.53 -11.83
CA TRP A 39 -0.89 21.16 -12.39
C TRP A 39 -1.17 21.86 -13.72
N LYS A 40 -0.34 22.83 -14.10
CA LYS A 40 -0.54 23.69 -15.27
C LYS A 40 0.41 23.31 -16.39
N THR A 41 0.38 22.06 -16.85
CA THR A 41 1.21 21.61 -17.97
C THR A 41 0.39 20.81 -18.98
N TRP A 42 0.91 20.66 -20.21
CA TRP A 42 0.33 19.79 -21.24
C TRP A 42 0.10 18.35 -20.75
N TYR A 43 0.89 17.91 -19.77
CA TYR A 43 0.72 16.62 -19.12
C TYR A 43 -0.62 16.49 -18.37
N THR A 44 -1.16 17.59 -17.82
CA THR A 44 -2.49 17.58 -17.21
C THR A 44 -3.58 17.29 -18.24
N LEU A 45 -3.45 17.82 -19.46
CA LEU A 45 -4.40 17.53 -20.54
C LEU A 45 -4.33 16.06 -20.95
N TYR A 46 -3.12 15.49 -21.03
CA TYR A 46 -2.91 14.07 -21.25
C TYR A 46 -3.56 13.21 -20.15
N SER A 47 -3.32 13.55 -18.88
CA SER A 47 -3.93 12.90 -17.71
C SER A 47 -5.46 12.90 -17.77
N ILE A 48 -6.06 14.06 -18.05
CA ILE A 48 -7.52 14.19 -18.21
C ILE A 48 -8.01 13.32 -19.37
N THR A 49 -7.28 13.27 -20.49
CA THR A 49 -7.64 12.45 -21.65
C THR A 49 -7.60 10.96 -21.32
N CYS A 50 -6.57 10.50 -20.58
CA CYS A 50 -6.48 9.13 -20.08
C CYS A 50 -7.65 8.77 -19.16
N LEU A 51 -8.00 9.67 -18.23
CA LEU A 51 -9.12 9.47 -17.31
C LEU A 51 -10.46 9.45 -18.03
N LEU A 52 -10.70 10.39 -18.96
CA LEU A 52 -11.94 10.42 -19.76
C LEU A 52 -12.07 9.18 -20.63
N GLY A 53 -11.00 8.79 -21.33
CA GLY A 53 -10.98 7.58 -22.14
C GLY A 53 -11.24 6.32 -21.30
N LEU A 54 -10.62 6.23 -20.12
CA LEU A 54 -10.88 5.15 -19.16
C LEU A 54 -12.35 5.11 -18.76
N THR A 55 -12.92 6.25 -18.33
CA THR A 55 -14.33 6.30 -17.91
C THR A 55 -15.29 5.94 -19.04
N ALA A 56 -15.00 6.37 -20.28
CA ALA A 56 -15.84 6.07 -21.43
C ALA A 56 -15.81 4.57 -21.79
N VAL A 57 -14.63 3.96 -21.81
CA VAL A 57 -14.48 2.52 -22.12
C VAL A 57 -15.06 1.67 -21.00
N GLU A 58 -14.80 2.00 -19.74
CA GLU A 58 -15.37 1.30 -18.59
C GLU A 58 -16.89 1.39 -18.56
N LEU A 59 -17.47 2.56 -18.84
CA LEU A 59 -18.92 2.72 -18.95
C LEU A 59 -19.49 1.85 -20.08
N ALA A 60 -18.84 1.83 -21.24
CA ALA A 60 -19.26 1.01 -22.38
C ALA A 60 -19.20 -0.49 -22.07
N ILE A 61 -18.13 -0.97 -21.42
CA ILE A 61 -17.96 -2.36 -20.99
C ILE A 61 -19.04 -2.72 -19.96
N THR A 62 -19.30 -1.84 -18.99
CA THR A 62 -20.30 -2.08 -17.94
C THR A 62 -21.71 -2.14 -18.50
N VAL A 63 -22.07 -1.22 -19.40
CA VAL A 63 -23.37 -1.27 -20.09
C VAL A 63 -23.50 -2.55 -20.91
N ALA A 64 -22.47 -2.93 -21.68
CA ALA A 64 -22.48 -4.16 -22.48
C ALA A 64 -22.61 -5.42 -21.60
N ASN A 65 -21.89 -5.47 -20.46
CA ASN A 65 -21.94 -6.59 -19.53
C ASN A 65 -23.26 -6.63 -18.75
N ALA A 66 -23.81 -5.50 -18.33
CA ALA A 66 -25.11 -5.41 -17.68
C ALA A 66 -26.22 -5.93 -18.62
N MET A 67 -26.18 -5.53 -19.89
CA MET A 67 -27.09 -6.03 -20.92
C MET A 67 -26.94 -7.55 -21.11
N ARG A 68 -25.71 -8.08 -21.21
CA ARG A 68 -25.47 -9.54 -21.33
C ARG A 68 -25.96 -10.32 -20.12
N LEU A 69 -25.71 -9.80 -18.92
CA LEU A 69 -26.15 -10.42 -17.68
C LEU A 69 -27.68 -10.45 -17.60
N PHE A 70 -28.37 -9.40 -18.07
CA PHE A 70 -29.82 -9.31 -18.05
C PHE A 70 -30.51 -10.52 -18.68
N TYR A 71 -29.95 -11.08 -19.77
CA TYR A 71 -30.57 -12.17 -20.53
C TYR A 71 -30.27 -13.62 -20.07
N ARG A 72 -29.26 -13.89 -19.22
CA ARG A 72 -28.72 -15.27 -19.10
C ARG A 72 -28.58 -15.91 -17.70
N VAL A 73 -28.60 -15.14 -16.61
CA VAL A 73 -28.26 -15.65 -15.25
C VAL A 73 -29.43 -15.48 -14.26
N ARG A 74 -29.36 -16.04 -13.04
CA ARG A 74 -30.28 -15.78 -11.91
C ARG A 74 -30.07 -14.36 -11.34
N SER A 75 -31.11 -13.70 -10.84
CA SER A 75 -31.06 -12.27 -10.46
C SER A 75 -30.01 -11.91 -9.40
N PHE A 76 -29.72 -12.83 -8.46
CA PHE A 76 -28.83 -12.56 -7.32
C PHE A 76 -27.35 -12.55 -7.72
N THR A 77 -26.88 -13.56 -8.45
CA THR A 77 -25.50 -13.70 -8.92
C THR A 77 -25.09 -12.57 -9.88
N LYS A 78 -26.05 -12.07 -10.68
CA LYS A 78 -25.85 -10.86 -11.51
C LYS A 78 -25.53 -9.64 -10.65
N SER A 79 -26.29 -9.43 -9.58
CA SER A 79 -26.09 -8.30 -8.68
C SER A 79 -24.70 -8.36 -8.04
N MET A 80 -24.23 -9.56 -7.68
CA MET A 80 -22.92 -9.75 -7.07
C MET A 80 -21.74 -9.41 -8.01
N LEU A 81 -21.81 -9.79 -9.29
CA LEU A 81 -20.76 -9.42 -10.26
C LEU A 81 -20.73 -7.91 -10.53
N VAL A 82 -21.89 -7.26 -10.56
CA VAL A 82 -21.98 -5.78 -10.66
C VAL A 82 -21.37 -5.12 -9.42
N VAL A 83 -21.60 -5.68 -8.22
CA VAL A 83 -20.98 -5.19 -6.97
C VAL A 83 -19.46 -5.31 -7.02
N ILE A 84 -18.90 -6.43 -7.52
CA ILE A 84 -17.44 -6.55 -7.71
C ILE A 84 -16.91 -5.39 -8.55
N TRP A 85 -17.49 -5.17 -9.72
CA TRP A 85 -17.04 -4.10 -10.61
C TRP A 85 -17.18 -2.72 -9.97
N ALA A 86 -18.32 -2.44 -9.32
CA ALA A 86 -18.57 -1.16 -8.65
C ALA A 86 -17.54 -0.90 -7.54
N VAL A 87 -17.21 -1.91 -6.73
CA VAL A 87 -16.23 -1.78 -5.64
C VAL A 87 -14.83 -1.53 -6.18
N ILE A 88 -14.42 -2.23 -7.24
CA ILE A 88 -13.12 -1.99 -7.89
C ILE A 88 -13.07 -0.58 -8.52
N ALA A 89 -14.14 -0.15 -9.19
CA ALA A 89 -14.24 1.18 -9.76
C ALA A 89 -14.14 2.27 -8.68
N VAL A 90 -14.83 2.11 -7.55
CA VAL A 90 -14.72 3.02 -6.39
C VAL A 90 -13.28 3.06 -5.88
N ARG A 91 -12.59 1.92 -5.76
CA ARG A 91 -11.18 1.88 -5.36
C ARG A 91 -10.28 2.64 -6.34
N VAL A 92 -10.48 2.47 -7.64
CA VAL A 92 -9.77 3.22 -8.68
C VAL A 92 -9.98 4.73 -8.50
N VAL A 93 -11.23 5.17 -8.30
CA VAL A 93 -11.55 6.58 -8.04
C VAL A 93 -10.83 7.09 -6.79
N VAL A 94 -10.87 6.35 -5.68
CA VAL A 94 -10.18 6.71 -4.44
C VAL A 94 -8.66 6.82 -4.66
N ASN A 95 -8.06 5.91 -5.43
CA ASN A 95 -6.63 5.96 -5.76
C ASN A 95 -6.27 7.20 -6.58
N VAL A 96 -7.06 7.52 -7.61
CA VAL A 96 -6.85 8.70 -8.45
C VAL A 96 -6.97 9.98 -7.60
N VAL A 97 -8.05 10.11 -6.83
CA VAL A 97 -8.29 11.22 -5.89
C VAL A 97 -7.13 11.35 -4.90
N THR A 98 -6.67 10.23 -4.34
CA THR A 98 -5.55 10.19 -3.39
C THR A 98 -4.26 10.73 -4.02
N VAL A 99 -3.93 10.37 -5.26
CA VAL A 99 -2.72 10.86 -5.93
C VAL A 99 -2.85 12.33 -6.30
N VAL A 100 -4.01 12.74 -6.80
CA VAL A 100 -4.35 14.13 -7.12
C VAL A 100 -4.12 14.99 -5.87
N PHE A 101 -4.87 14.78 -4.79
CA PHE A 101 -4.77 15.62 -3.60
C PHE A 101 -3.49 15.38 -2.77
N GLY A 102 -2.93 14.17 -2.84
CA GLY A 102 -1.74 13.76 -2.10
C GLY A 102 -0.41 14.17 -2.72
N SER A 103 -0.40 14.60 -3.99
CA SER A 103 0.83 14.95 -4.73
C SER A 103 1.74 15.92 -3.97
N ARG A 104 1.19 17.01 -3.40
CA ARG A 104 1.97 17.99 -2.61
C ARG A 104 2.60 17.37 -1.37
N ALA A 105 1.83 16.58 -0.62
CA ALA A 105 2.33 15.90 0.57
C ALA A 105 3.39 14.84 0.23
N MET A 106 3.25 14.16 -0.92
CA MET A 106 4.26 13.23 -1.44
C MET A 106 5.56 13.95 -1.84
N ALA A 107 5.49 15.15 -2.42
CA ALA A 107 6.69 15.98 -2.66
C ALA A 107 7.39 16.35 -1.33
N VAL A 108 6.62 16.73 -0.31
CA VAL A 108 7.15 17.01 1.03
C VAL A 108 7.80 15.76 1.64
N PHE A 109 7.21 14.58 1.46
CA PHE A 109 7.79 13.30 1.88
C PHE A 109 9.17 13.08 1.27
N PHE A 110 9.33 13.21 -0.05
CA PHE A 110 10.64 13.04 -0.73
C PHE A 110 11.70 14.07 -0.29
N ARG A 111 11.28 15.32 -0.01
CA ARG A 111 12.19 16.34 0.53
C ARG A 111 12.63 16.01 1.95
N LYS A 112 11.71 15.57 2.80
CA LYS A 112 12.02 15.13 4.17
C LYS A 112 12.91 13.89 4.17
N SER A 113 12.70 12.93 3.27
CA SER A 113 13.54 11.72 3.18
C SER A 113 14.96 12.08 2.77
N THR A 114 15.13 12.99 1.82
CA THR A 114 16.46 13.47 1.41
C THR A 114 17.16 14.23 2.52
N LYS A 115 16.44 15.05 3.31
CA LYS A 115 17.02 15.72 4.48
C LYS A 115 17.49 14.71 5.52
N TYR A 116 16.73 13.64 5.75
CA TYR A 116 17.11 12.54 6.63
C TYR A 116 18.36 11.81 6.14
N GLU A 117 18.41 11.44 4.86
CA GLU A 117 19.55 10.73 4.24
C GLU A 117 20.84 11.56 4.32
N LYS A 118 20.76 12.87 4.06
CA LYS A 118 21.89 13.79 4.20
C LYS A 118 22.38 13.89 5.65
N ARG A 119 21.46 13.93 6.62
CA ARG A 119 21.79 14.03 8.05
C ARG A 119 22.47 12.76 8.57
N THR A 120 22.03 11.60 8.12
CA THR A 120 22.51 10.29 8.59
C THR A 120 23.63 9.70 7.73
N ALA A 121 24.06 10.40 6.68
CA ALA A 121 24.99 9.90 5.67
C ALA A 121 24.57 8.52 5.11
N PHE A 122 23.26 8.28 5.00
CA PHE A 122 22.70 6.99 4.60
C PHE A 122 23.07 6.66 3.15
N GLY A 123 23.74 5.52 2.94
CA GLY A 123 24.26 5.07 1.65
C GLY A 123 23.51 3.89 1.03
N PRO A 124 23.74 3.60 -0.27
CA PRO A 124 23.05 2.54 -1.01
C PRO A 124 23.47 1.10 -0.65
N GLU A 125 24.49 0.91 0.19
CA GLU A 125 25.11 -0.40 0.43
C GLU A 125 24.29 -1.34 1.34
N CYS A 126 23.30 -0.83 2.09
CA CYS A 126 22.54 -1.62 3.06
C CYS A 126 21.32 -2.34 2.47
N HIS A 127 21.38 -2.84 1.23
CA HIS A 127 20.23 -3.45 0.56
C HIS A 127 20.32 -4.97 0.55
N HIS A 128 19.50 -5.62 1.39
CA HIS A 128 19.24 -7.04 1.24
C HIS A 128 18.29 -7.25 0.06
N PRO A 129 18.72 -7.97 -0.99
CA PRO A 129 17.82 -8.32 -2.08
C PRO A 129 16.69 -9.18 -1.51
N ARG A 130 15.46 -8.69 -1.64
CA ARG A 130 14.27 -9.50 -1.38
C ARG A 130 14.33 -10.76 -2.27
N SER A 131 13.80 -11.88 -1.76
CA SER A 131 13.78 -13.15 -2.50
C SER A 131 13.26 -12.94 -3.93
N ARG A 132 14.14 -13.18 -4.93
CA ARG A 132 13.84 -13.04 -6.36
C ARG A 132 12.58 -13.84 -6.74
N MET A 133 12.32 -14.95 -6.06
CA MET A 133 11.17 -15.83 -6.28
C MET A 133 9.82 -15.11 -6.16
N TRP A 134 9.67 -14.17 -5.22
CA TRP A 134 8.39 -13.46 -5.02
C TRP A 134 8.04 -12.53 -6.18
N TYR A 135 9.06 -11.91 -6.79
CA TYR A 135 8.87 -11.08 -7.98
C TYR A 135 8.44 -11.91 -9.18
N PHE A 136 9.05 -13.09 -9.38
CA PHE A 136 8.64 -14.02 -10.44
C PHE A 136 7.20 -14.50 -10.26
N PHE A 137 6.81 -14.87 -9.04
CA PHE A 137 5.45 -15.29 -8.74
C PHE A 137 4.42 -14.20 -9.07
N ARG A 138 4.69 -12.95 -8.63
CA ARG A 138 3.82 -11.81 -8.94
C ARG A 138 3.75 -11.53 -10.44
N PHE A 139 4.88 -11.59 -11.14
CA PHE A 139 4.93 -11.42 -12.58
C PHE A 139 4.05 -12.44 -13.31
N PHE A 140 4.10 -13.71 -12.87
CA PHE A 140 3.26 -14.76 -13.41
C PHE A 140 1.76 -14.50 -13.21
N ILE A 141 1.34 -14.08 -12.01
CA ILE A 141 -0.07 -13.73 -11.74
C ILE A 141 -0.54 -12.58 -12.64
N VAL A 142 0.30 -11.55 -12.82
CA VAL A 142 -0.03 -10.40 -13.67
C VAL A 142 -0.18 -10.85 -15.13
N ILE A 143 0.73 -11.68 -15.65
CA ILE A 143 0.61 -12.24 -17.01
C ILE A 143 -0.68 -13.04 -17.14
N MET A 144 -0.98 -13.92 -16.17
CA MET A 144 -2.20 -14.71 -16.17
C MET A 144 -3.43 -13.82 -16.20
N PHE A 145 -3.49 -12.76 -15.38
CA PHE A 145 -4.59 -11.81 -15.41
C PHE A 145 -4.76 -11.17 -16.80
N PHE A 146 -3.68 -10.67 -17.40
CA PHE A 146 -3.74 -10.05 -18.74
C PHE A 146 -4.12 -11.04 -19.84
N ALA A 147 -3.70 -12.31 -19.74
CA ALA A 147 -4.14 -13.35 -20.66
C ALA A 147 -5.67 -13.58 -20.59
N HIS A 148 -6.23 -13.60 -19.37
CA HIS A 148 -7.69 -13.72 -19.18
C HIS A 148 -8.43 -12.48 -19.68
N VAL A 149 -7.89 -11.28 -19.46
CA VAL A 149 -8.45 -10.03 -20.00
C VAL A 149 -8.46 -10.09 -21.52
N ALA A 150 -7.33 -10.43 -22.15
CA ALA A 150 -7.25 -10.52 -23.62
C ALA A 150 -8.22 -11.54 -24.21
N PHE A 151 -8.37 -12.69 -23.56
CA PHE A 151 -9.35 -13.69 -23.96
C PHE A 151 -10.79 -13.16 -23.87
N ASN A 152 -11.15 -12.52 -22.75
CA ASN A 152 -12.47 -11.91 -22.54
C ASN A 152 -12.76 -10.77 -23.53
N VAL A 153 -11.77 -9.93 -23.84
CA VAL A 153 -11.89 -8.84 -24.81
C VAL A 153 -12.11 -9.38 -26.21
N ASN A 154 -11.31 -10.37 -26.63
CA ASN A 154 -11.46 -10.98 -27.96
C ASN A 154 -12.85 -11.60 -28.14
N ARG A 155 -13.38 -12.26 -27.11
CA ARG A 155 -14.74 -12.80 -27.11
C ARG A 155 -15.80 -11.70 -27.13
N THR A 156 -15.60 -10.65 -26.33
CA THR A 156 -16.54 -9.53 -26.22
C THR A 156 -16.68 -8.77 -27.53
N VAL A 157 -15.57 -8.45 -28.19
CA VAL A 157 -15.55 -7.73 -29.47
C VAL A 157 -16.19 -8.56 -30.59
N ARG A 158 -15.92 -9.88 -30.65
CA ARG A 158 -16.57 -10.78 -31.63
C ARG A 158 -18.09 -10.81 -31.52
N MET A 159 -18.65 -10.59 -30.33
CA MET A 159 -20.11 -10.54 -30.15
C MET A 159 -20.74 -9.19 -30.50
N VAL A 160 -19.95 -8.12 -30.65
CA VAL A 160 -20.47 -6.78 -31.00
C VAL A 160 -20.77 -6.66 -32.51
N ASP A 161 -20.48 -7.71 -33.28
CA ASP A 161 -20.75 -7.84 -34.72
C ASP A 161 -20.38 -6.57 -35.50
N VAL A 162 -19.13 -6.14 -35.31
CA VAL A 162 -18.58 -4.97 -36.01
C VAL A 162 -18.46 -5.35 -37.49
N ALA A 163 -19.42 -4.88 -38.28
CA ALA A 163 -19.61 -5.21 -39.69
C ALA A 163 -18.31 -5.27 -40.51
N GLY A 164 -17.76 -6.49 -40.67
CA GLY A 164 -16.73 -6.88 -41.66
C GLY A 164 -15.42 -6.09 -41.70
N ASN A 165 -15.19 -5.12 -40.82
CA ASN A 165 -14.02 -4.24 -40.86
C ASN A 165 -12.96 -4.71 -39.88
N GLU A 166 -12.03 -5.54 -40.37
CA GLU A 166 -10.93 -6.11 -39.58
C GLU A 166 -10.06 -5.04 -38.91
N PHE A 167 -9.87 -3.88 -39.55
CA PHE A 167 -9.09 -2.78 -38.98
C PHE A 167 -9.80 -2.14 -37.78
N LEU A 168 -11.12 -1.92 -37.88
CA LEU A 168 -11.91 -1.40 -36.77
C LEU A 168 -11.99 -2.40 -35.60
N GLU A 169 -12.09 -3.70 -35.91
CA GLU A 169 -12.03 -4.77 -34.92
C GLU A 169 -10.68 -4.78 -34.18
N PHE A 170 -9.58 -4.66 -34.91
CA PHE A 170 -8.23 -4.56 -34.35
C PHE A 170 -8.08 -3.33 -33.43
N LEU A 171 -8.52 -2.15 -33.90
CA LEU A 171 -8.47 -0.92 -33.11
C LEU A 171 -9.31 -1.02 -31.84
N LEU A 172 -10.51 -1.61 -31.92
CA LEU A 172 -11.39 -1.79 -30.76
C LEU A 172 -10.75 -2.74 -29.73
N LYS A 173 -10.18 -3.88 -30.16
CA LYS A 173 -9.47 -4.80 -29.26
C LYS A 173 -8.27 -4.12 -28.60
N ALA A 174 -7.44 -3.44 -29.39
CA ALA A 174 -6.27 -2.73 -28.89
C ALA A 174 -6.65 -1.64 -27.88
N GLY A 175 -7.70 -0.87 -28.18
CA GLY A 175 -8.24 0.16 -27.28
C GLY A 175 -8.75 -0.42 -25.97
N VAL A 176 -9.62 -1.43 -26.02
CA VAL A 176 -10.17 -2.07 -24.81
C VAL A 176 -9.04 -2.69 -23.97
N LEU A 177 -8.04 -3.33 -24.59
CA LEU A 177 -6.87 -3.86 -23.89
C LEU A 177 -6.04 -2.76 -23.22
N LEU A 178 -5.79 -1.66 -23.93
CA LEU A 178 -5.05 -0.52 -23.41
C LEU A 178 -5.77 0.07 -22.18
N PHE A 179 -7.06 0.36 -22.29
CA PHE A 179 -7.83 0.94 -21.19
C PHE A 179 -8.04 -0.03 -20.02
N SER A 180 -8.20 -1.33 -20.28
CA SER A 180 -8.19 -2.36 -19.21
C SER A 180 -6.84 -2.40 -18.48
N SER A 181 -5.74 -2.20 -19.21
CA SER A 181 -4.40 -2.11 -18.61
C SER A 181 -4.25 -0.84 -17.78
N LEU A 182 -4.75 0.30 -18.26
CA LEU A 182 -4.79 1.55 -17.48
C LEU A 182 -5.62 1.39 -16.20
N PHE A 183 -6.82 0.76 -16.30
CA PHE A 183 -7.69 0.46 -15.16
C PHE A 183 -6.95 -0.35 -14.10
N PHE A 184 -6.29 -1.44 -14.52
CA PHE A 184 -5.50 -2.28 -13.64
C PHE A 184 -4.37 -1.50 -12.96
N ILE A 185 -3.63 -0.67 -13.71
CA ILE A 185 -2.55 0.14 -13.14
C ILE A 185 -3.10 1.14 -12.09
N TYR A 186 -4.27 1.73 -12.35
CA TYR A 186 -4.91 2.64 -11.39
C TYR A 186 -5.42 1.92 -10.13
N ASP A 187 -5.86 0.67 -10.24
CA ASP A 187 -6.26 -0.14 -9.09
C ASP A 187 -5.07 -0.45 -8.16
N ILE A 188 -3.89 -0.71 -8.73
CA ILE A 188 -2.68 -1.11 -7.98
C ILE A 188 -1.77 0.06 -7.61
N LEU A 189 -2.21 1.27 -7.93
CA LEU A 189 -1.44 2.51 -7.84
C LEU A 189 -0.83 2.75 -6.46
N HIS A 190 -1.63 2.51 -5.42
CA HIS A 190 -1.23 2.68 -4.04
C HIS A 190 -0.12 1.71 -3.63
N SER A 191 -0.20 0.44 -4.04
CA SER A 191 0.84 -0.54 -3.80
C SER A 191 2.12 -0.23 -4.57
N LEU A 192 2.01 0.25 -5.81
CA LEU A 192 3.16 0.71 -6.60
C LEU A 192 3.88 1.88 -5.92
N ALA A 193 3.16 2.78 -5.25
CA ALA A 193 3.76 3.89 -4.53
C ALA A 193 4.30 3.49 -3.15
N LEU A 194 3.50 2.77 -2.36
CA LEU A 194 3.81 2.44 -0.97
C LEU A 194 4.96 1.45 -0.85
N ARG A 195 5.03 0.45 -1.73
CA ARG A 195 6.04 -0.61 -1.65
C ARG A 195 7.48 -0.08 -1.64
N PRO A 196 7.96 0.67 -2.65
CA PRO A 196 9.33 1.18 -2.64
C PRO A 196 9.58 2.11 -1.44
N CYS A 197 8.58 2.91 -1.04
CA CYS A 197 8.71 3.82 0.10
C CYS A 197 8.86 3.06 1.43
N CYS A 198 8.03 2.06 1.66
CA CYS A 198 8.08 1.22 2.85
C CYS A 198 9.37 0.40 2.91
N GLU A 199 9.85 -0.14 1.78
CA GLU A 199 11.12 -0.88 1.73
C GLU A 199 12.29 0.01 2.17
N VAL A 200 12.38 1.24 1.67
CA VAL A 200 13.43 2.18 2.08
C VAL A 200 13.27 2.61 3.54
N LEU A 201 12.03 2.84 4.02
CA LEU A 201 11.78 3.13 5.43
C LEU A 201 12.22 1.99 6.36
N VAL A 202 11.96 0.72 6.00
CA VAL A 202 12.47 -0.44 6.73
C VAL A 202 14.00 -0.41 6.77
N SER A 203 14.66 -0.10 5.66
CA SER A 203 16.13 0.01 5.62
C SER A 203 16.66 1.17 6.48
N TYR A 204 15.97 2.31 6.57
CA TYR A 204 16.34 3.38 7.50
C TYR A 204 16.29 2.91 8.95
N ILE A 205 15.23 2.18 9.33
CA ILE A 205 15.04 1.65 10.69
C ILE A 205 16.17 0.65 11.02
N ARG A 206 16.45 -0.28 10.09
CA ARG A 206 17.53 -1.26 10.24
C ARG A 206 18.90 -0.62 10.37
N HIS A 207 19.18 0.41 9.58
CA HIS A 207 20.44 1.14 9.70
C HIS A 207 20.60 1.76 11.09
N GLN A 208 19.56 2.38 11.66
CA GLN A 208 19.63 2.88 13.04
C GLN A 208 19.83 1.74 14.06
N HIS A 209 19.20 0.59 13.85
CA HIS A 209 19.41 -0.60 14.67
C HIS A 209 20.84 -1.11 14.59
N ASP A 210 21.45 -1.15 13.40
CA ASP A 210 22.83 -1.59 13.20
C ASP A 210 23.83 -0.57 13.77
N THR A 211 23.57 0.73 13.65
CA THR A 211 24.37 1.78 14.31
C THR A 211 24.36 1.59 15.83
N LEU A 212 23.18 1.35 16.42
CA LEU A 212 23.05 1.04 17.85
C LEU A 212 23.81 -0.24 18.21
N ARG A 213 23.62 -1.32 17.45
CA ARG A 213 24.26 -2.61 17.71
C ARG A 213 25.78 -2.54 17.61
N THR A 214 26.31 -1.83 16.61
CA THR A 214 27.77 -1.66 16.41
C THR A 214 28.39 -0.77 17.48
N ALA A 215 27.68 0.28 17.92
CA ALA A 215 28.11 1.09 19.06
C ALA A 215 28.23 0.25 20.34
N LEU A 216 27.31 -0.70 20.55
CA LEU A 216 27.31 -1.59 21.73
C LEU A 216 28.28 -2.76 21.63
N ALA A 217 28.50 -3.29 20.41
CA ALA A 217 29.41 -4.41 20.18
C ALA A 217 30.90 -4.02 20.27
N LYS A 218 31.24 -2.73 20.12
CA LYS A 218 32.59 -2.19 20.37
C LYS A 218 32.97 -2.13 21.86
N GLY A 219 32.37 -3.01 22.67
CA GLY A 219 32.53 -3.14 24.11
C GLY A 219 33.97 -3.39 24.54
N ASN A 220 34.72 -2.32 24.71
CA ASN A 220 35.49 -2.15 25.93
C ASN A 220 34.48 -1.68 26.99
N THR A 221 34.31 -2.39 28.10
CA THR A 221 33.36 -2.03 29.18
C THR A 221 33.57 -0.59 29.68
N ALA A 222 34.77 -0.03 29.53
CA ALA A 222 35.08 1.38 29.75
C ALA A 222 34.51 2.33 28.68
N ALA A 223 34.44 1.92 27.41
CA ALA A 223 33.79 2.68 26.33
C ALA A 223 32.27 2.70 26.50
N PHE A 224 31.68 1.63 27.05
CA PHE A 224 30.28 1.55 27.42
C PHE A 224 29.94 2.53 28.57
N ALA A 225 30.78 2.59 29.60
CA ALA A 225 30.67 3.58 30.67
C ALA A 225 30.87 5.01 30.14
N LYS A 226 31.75 5.21 29.16
CA LYS A 226 31.91 6.49 28.44
C LYS A 226 30.72 6.85 27.56
N LEU A 227 30.05 5.86 26.95
CA LEU A 227 28.82 6.04 26.17
C LEU A 227 27.67 6.53 27.08
N VAL A 228 27.59 5.93 28.27
CA VAL A 228 26.56 6.27 29.27
C VAL A 228 26.86 7.59 29.99
N ALA A 229 28.13 7.94 30.20
CA ALA A 229 28.56 9.16 30.91
C ALA A 229 28.84 10.37 30.00
N GLY A 230 29.09 10.18 28.70
CA GLY A 230 29.45 11.25 27.76
C GLY A 230 28.61 11.32 26.47
N ASP A 231 27.73 10.35 26.22
CA ASP A 231 27.18 10.09 24.87
C ASP A 231 25.64 10.03 24.86
N VAL A 232 25.02 10.82 25.75
CA VAL A 232 23.60 11.20 25.64
C VAL A 232 23.31 11.75 24.25
N GLN A 233 24.30 12.41 23.63
CA GLN A 233 24.19 13.03 22.32
C GLN A 233 23.99 12.00 21.19
N ASP A 234 24.70 10.87 21.19
CA ASP A 234 24.55 9.83 20.16
C ASP A 234 23.22 9.08 20.28
N LEU A 235 22.79 8.76 21.51
CA LEU A 235 21.47 8.18 21.75
C LEU A 235 20.35 9.15 21.35
N GLU A 236 20.54 10.45 21.63
CA GLU A 236 19.61 11.52 21.24
C GLU A 236 19.57 11.72 19.73
N VAL A 237 20.71 11.58 19.04
CA VAL A 237 20.77 11.58 17.56
C VAL A 237 19.97 10.42 16.99
N VAL A 238 20.12 9.21 17.53
CA VAL A 238 19.31 8.05 17.11
C VAL A 238 17.83 8.27 17.41
N ARG A 239 17.47 8.81 18.59
CA ARG A 239 16.09 9.17 18.93
C ARG A 239 15.50 10.15 17.91
N MET A 240 16.22 11.22 17.61
CA MET A 240 15.80 12.25 16.65
C MET A 240 15.69 11.69 15.22
N ASN A 241 16.55 10.75 14.84
CA ASN A 241 16.48 10.04 13.57
C ASN A 241 15.23 9.16 13.51
N LEU A 242 14.91 8.41 14.57
CA LEU A 242 13.68 7.60 14.66
C LEU A 242 12.41 8.46 14.64
N CYS A 243 12.41 9.62 15.30
CA CYS A 243 11.32 10.59 15.20
C CYS A 243 11.15 11.08 13.75
N SER A 244 12.25 11.35 13.05
CA SER A 244 12.21 11.75 11.63
C SER A 244 11.62 10.66 10.74
N ILE A 245 11.97 9.38 10.98
CA ILE A 245 11.38 8.23 10.29
C ILE A 245 9.88 8.10 10.61
N ALA A 246 9.49 8.29 11.87
CA ALA A 246 8.09 8.25 12.27
C ALA A 246 7.25 9.34 11.58
N ASP A 247 7.81 10.54 11.44
CA ASP A 247 7.19 11.65 10.69
C ASP A 247 7.07 11.35 9.20
N LEU A 248 8.07 10.69 8.61
CA LEU A 248 8.01 10.21 7.23
C LEU A 248 6.89 9.20 7.04
N LYS A 249 6.80 8.20 7.93
CA LYS A 249 5.70 7.22 7.93
C LYS A 249 4.33 7.91 8.08
N LYS A 250 4.20 8.87 9.01
CA LYS A 250 2.95 9.63 9.21
C LYS A 250 2.57 10.41 7.97
N THR A 251 3.54 11.04 7.29
CA THR A 251 3.30 11.77 6.04
C THR A 251 2.84 10.82 4.93
N LEU A 252 3.50 9.66 4.79
CA LEU A 252 3.14 8.64 3.79
C LEU A 252 1.74 8.06 4.05
N ASN A 253 1.44 7.70 5.29
CA ASN A 253 0.12 7.21 5.67
C ASN A 253 -0.96 8.28 5.49
N GLY A 254 -0.68 9.54 5.82
CA GLY A 254 -1.63 10.64 5.63
C GLY A 254 -2.02 10.84 4.16
N VAL A 255 -1.13 10.53 3.22
CA VAL A 255 -1.45 10.50 1.78
C VAL A 255 -2.33 9.29 1.46
N TRP A 256 -1.89 8.08 1.82
CA TRP A 256 -2.47 6.85 1.28
C TRP A 256 -3.55 6.20 2.14
N GLN A 257 -3.93 6.75 3.30
CA GLN A 257 -4.86 6.13 4.25
C GLN A 257 -6.18 5.68 3.62
N TYR A 258 -6.83 6.55 2.84
CA TYR A 258 -8.14 6.25 2.24
C TYR A 258 -8.03 5.17 1.17
N SER A 259 -6.95 5.21 0.39
CA SER A 259 -6.65 4.21 -0.61
C SER A 259 -6.36 2.83 0.00
N ILE A 260 -5.62 2.78 1.13
CA ILE A 260 -5.39 1.54 1.88
C ILE A 260 -6.72 0.99 2.43
N MET A 261 -7.57 1.84 3.00
CA MET A 261 -8.89 1.44 3.51
C MET A 261 -9.77 0.89 2.38
N ALA A 262 -9.88 1.61 1.26
CA ALA A 262 -10.64 1.18 0.10
C ALA A 262 -10.11 -0.14 -0.46
N SER A 263 -8.79 -0.33 -0.48
CA SER A 263 -8.17 -1.60 -0.87
C SER A 263 -8.55 -2.75 0.05
N ALA A 264 -8.52 -2.56 1.38
CA ALA A 264 -8.90 -3.58 2.34
C ALA A 264 -10.37 -3.99 2.18
N THR A 265 -11.27 -3.01 2.07
CA THR A 265 -12.70 -3.25 1.83
C THR A 265 -12.91 -3.99 0.51
N THR A 266 -12.22 -3.58 -0.56
CA THR A 266 -12.33 -4.22 -1.89
C THR A 266 -11.90 -5.69 -1.84
N VAL A 267 -10.75 -5.98 -1.25
CA VAL A 267 -10.26 -7.37 -1.13
C VAL A 267 -11.26 -8.22 -0.35
N LEU A 268 -11.77 -7.72 0.78
CA LEU A 268 -12.74 -8.45 1.59
C LEU A 268 -14.03 -8.72 0.81
N THR A 269 -14.63 -7.69 0.21
CA THR A 269 -15.88 -7.83 -0.56
C THR A 269 -15.70 -8.76 -1.76
N VAL A 270 -14.64 -8.59 -2.55
CA VAL A 270 -14.38 -9.43 -3.73
C VAL A 270 -14.11 -10.87 -3.31
N THR A 271 -13.36 -11.11 -2.23
CA THR A 271 -13.10 -12.47 -1.73
C THR A 271 -14.40 -13.15 -1.32
N CYS A 272 -15.27 -12.47 -0.55
CA CYS A 272 -16.57 -13.01 -0.15
C CYS A 272 -17.43 -13.38 -1.36
N ILE A 273 -17.50 -12.52 -2.38
CA ILE A 273 -18.28 -12.78 -3.58
C ILE A 273 -17.67 -13.93 -4.40
N CYS A 274 -16.34 -13.95 -4.56
CA CYS A 274 -15.64 -15.05 -5.23
C CYS A 274 -15.93 -16.39 -4.56
N THR A 275 -15.84 -16.47 -3.23
CA THR A 275 -16.15 -17.68 -2.48
C THR A 275 -17.59 -18.12 -2.69
N TYR A 276 -18.55 -17.19 -2.69
CA TYR A 276 -19.94 -17.50 -3.01
C TYR A 276 -20.10 -18.05 -4.43
N CYS A 277 -19.48 -17.41 -5.43
CA CYS A 277 -19.56 -17.82 -6.83
C CYS A 277 -18.90 -19.18 -7.12
N LEU A 278 -18.00 -19.69 -6.27
CA LEU A 278 -17.46 -21.04 -6.40
C LEU A 278 -18.51 -22.13 -6.16
N PHE A 279 -19.54 -21.83 -5.37
CA PHE A 279 -20.60 -22.79 -5.01
C PHE A 279 -21.90 -22.58 -5.80
N ASP A 280 -21.97 -21.56 -6.66
CA ASP A 280 -23.15 -21.26 -7.47
C ASP A 280 -22.93 -21.69 -8.93
N GLU A 281 -23.77 -22.60 -9.43
CA GLU A 281 -23.69 -23.14 -10.80
C GLU A 281 -24.06 -22.11 -11.89
N GLY A 282 -24.50 -20.91 -11.50
CA GLY A 282 -24.98 -19.87 -12.41
C GLY A 282 -23.92 -19.01 -13.12
N VAL A 283 -22.64 -19.13 -12.76
CA VAL A 283 -21.55 -18.30 -13.32
C VAL A 283 -20.78 -19.06 -14.40
N SER A 284 -20.50 -18.39 -15.52
CA SER A 284 -19.63 -18.98 -16.56
C SER A 284 -18.21 -19.18 -16.03
N THR A 285 -17.61 -20.35 -16.30
CA THR A 285 -16.26 -20.72 -15.82
C THR A 285 -15.20 -19.67 -16.15
N GLU A 286 -15.31 -19.01 -17.29
CA GLU A 286 -14.39 -17.95 -17.72
C GLU A 286 -14.47 -16.70 -16.86
N GLN A 287 -15.68 -16.25 -16.52
CA GLN A 287 -15.89 -15.09 -15.64
C GLN A 287 -15.46 -15.43 -14.21
N LEU A 288 -15.73 -16.66 -13.75
CA LEU A 288 -15.25 -17.14 -12.47
C LEU A 288 -13.72 -17.13 -12.43
N LEU A 289 -13.04 -17.64 -13.46
CA LEU A 289 -11.58 -17.70 -13.52
C LEU A 289 -10.92 -16.31 -13.56
N LEU A 290 -11.49 -15.37 -14.33
CA LEU A 290 -11.04 -13.98 -14.34
C LEU A 290 -11.17 -13.35 -12.96
N THR A 291 -12.33 -13.51 -12.32
CA THR A 291 -12.62 -12.93 -11.00
C THR A 291 -11.74 -13.54 -9.92
N MET A 292 -11.52 -14.86 -9.95
CA MET A 292 -10.62 -15.57 -9.05
C MET A 292 -9.16 -15.13 -9.23
N THR A 293 -8.69 -14.96 -10.47
CA THR A 293 -7.34 -14.48 -10.75
C THR A 293 -7.14 -13.05 -10.23
N TYR A 294 -8.13 -12.18 -10.43
CA TYR A 294 -8.12 -10.83 -9.87
C TYR A 294 -8.13 -10.85 -8.33
N CYS A 295 -9.00 -11.64 -7.72
CA CYS A 295 -9.10 -11.77 -6.27
C CYS A 295 -7.77 -12.24 -5.65
N PHE A 296 -7.15 -13.24 -6.25
CA PHE A 296 -5.86 -13.76 -5.81
C PHE A 296 -4.75 -12.71 -5.95
N TYR A 297 -4.74 -11.97 -7.07
CA TYR A 297 -3.82 -10.85 -7.25
C TYR A 297 -4.02 -9.76 -6.19
N ALA A 298 -5.26 -9.30 -5.98
CA ALA A 298 -5.57 -8.23 -5.04
C ALA A 298 -5.22 -8.64 -3.59
N ALA A 299 -5.51 -9.89 -3.20
CA ALA A 299 -5.15 -10.43 -1.90
C ALA A 299 -3.62 -10.51 -1.70
N THR A 300 -2.87 -11.00 -2.71
CA THR A 300 -1.41 -11.10 -2.62
C THR A 300 -0.73 -9.74 -2.56
N ASP A 301 -1.21 -8.76 -3.32
CA ASP A 301 -0.70 -7.39 -3.31
C ASP A 301 -0.99 -6.69 -1.97
N PHE A 302 -2.20 -6.85 -1.42
CA PHE A 302 -2.55 -6.32 -0.10
C PHE A 302 -1.75 -6.98 1.03
N ALA A 303 -1.62 -8.31 1.02
CA ALA A 303 -0.82 -9.05 2.01
C ALA A 303 0.65 -8.62 2.00
N GLU A 304 1.20 -8.30 0.83
CA GLU A 304 2.57 -7.78 0.70
C GLU A 304 2.74 -6.40 1.35
N VAL A 305 1.81 -5.48 1.13
CA VAL A 305 1.81 -4.15 1.77
C VAL A 305 1.62 -4.28 3.28
N ALA A 306 0.70 -5.15 3.72
CA ALA A 306 0.49 -5.45 5.13
C ALA A 306 1.75 -6.02 5.80
N ARG A 307 2.44 -6.95 5.13
CA ARG A 307 3.71 -7.52 5.61
C ARG A 307 4.79 -6.46 5.77
N LEU A 308 4.95 -5.55 4.81
CA LEU A 308 5.91 -4.44 4.92
C LEU A 308 5.54 -3.50 6.08
N SER A 309 4.25 -3.22 6.27
CA SER A 309 3.75 -2.43 7.40
C SER A 309 4.05 -3.09 8.75
N GLN A 310 3.80 -4.39 8.86
CA GLN A 310 4.08 -5.18 10.05
C GLN A 310 5.59 -5.27 10.31
N GLN A 311 6.40 -5.44 9.28
CA GLN A 311 7.86 -5.45 9.40
C GLN A 311 8.39 -4.12 9.94
N MET A 312 7.90 -2.97 9.45
CA MET A 312 8.21 -1.66 10.05
C MET A 312 7.80 -1.58 11.52
N SER A 313 6.65 -2.16 11.89
CA SER A 313 6.18 -2.18 13.27
C SER A 313 7.08 -3.03 14.15
N ASN A 314 7.43 -4.23 13.71
CA ASN A 314 8.29 -5.17 14.44
C ASN A 314 9.69 -4.58 14.66
N GLU A 315 10.30 -4.01 13.61
CA GLU A 315 11.62 -3.38 13.70
C GLU A 315 11.59 -2.18 14.68
N ARG A 316 10.49 -1.40 14.68
CA ARG A 316 10.28 -0.34 15.67
C ARG A 316 10.12 -0.88 17.09
N CYS A 317 9.38 -1.98 17.28
CA CYS A 317 9.22 -2.63 18.58
C CYS A 317 10.55 -3.17 19.10
N HIS A 318 11.36 -3.79 18.22
CA HIS A 318 12.73 -4.21 18.55
C HIS A 318 13.59 -3.02 18.98
N LEU A 319 13.57 -1.91 18.26
CA LEU A 319 14.26 -0.68 18.68
C LEU A 319 13.75 -0.12 20.00
N SER A 320 12.44 -0.17 20.25
CA SER A 320 11.85 0.32 21.51
C SER A 320 12.25 -0.54 22.70
N SER A 321 12.22 -1.87 22.55
CA SER A 321 12.65 -2.81 23.60
C SER A 321 14.15 -2.71 23.84
N PHE A 322 14.94 -2.49 22.79
CA PHE A 322 16.37 -2.25 22.89
C PHE A 322 16.68 -0.93 23.60
N SER A 323 15.95 0.14 23.28
CA SER A 323 16.02 1.43 23.97
C SER A 323 15.56 1.32 25.43
N CYS A 324 14.55 0.50 25.73
CA CYS A 324 14.10 0.22 27.09
C CYS A 324 15.18 -0.51 27.90
N LYS A 325 15.80 -1.55 27.34
CA LYS A 325 16.95 -2.22 27.96
C LYS A 325 18.12 -1.25 28.18
N LEU A 326 18.36 -0.34 27.25
CA LEU A 326 19.38 0.72 27.39
C LEU A 326 19.01 1.72 28.51
N LYS A 327 17.73 2.04 28.67
CA LYS A 327 17.23 2.87 29.79
C LYS A 327 17.32 2.15 31.12
N GLU A 328 16.89 0.89 31.20
CA GLU A 328 17.01 0.06 32.40
C GLU A 328 18.48 -0.09 32.80
N LEU A 329 19.37 -0.29 31.83
CA LEU A 329 20.79 -0.43 32.08
C LEU A 329 21.46 0.91 32.41
N LYS A 330 20.96 2.03 31.87
CA LYS A 330 21.31 3.40 32.29
C LYS A 330 20.78 3.69 33.70
N GLU A 331 19.55 3.30 34.04
CA GLU A 331 18.97 3.41 35.37
C GLU A 331 19.69 2.50 36.37
N TYR A 332 20.19 1.34 35.93
CA TYR A 332 21.01 0.45 36.73
C TYR A 332 22.40 1.05 36.97
N LEU A 333 23.05 1.61 35.94
CA LEU A 333 24.32 2.34 36.06
C LEU A 333 24.18 3.64 36.87
N VAL A 334 23.05 4.34 36.76
CA VAL A 334 22.69 5.54 37.54
C VAL A 334 22.34 5.17 38.97
N ARG A 335 21.62 4.06 39.22
CA ARG A 335 21.39 3.51 40.57
C ARG A 335 22.67 3.04 41.26
N VAL A 336 23.65 2.54 40.50
CA VAL A 336 24.99 2.19 41.02
C VAL A 336 25.85 3.44 41.25
N SER A 337 25.55 4.57 40.60
CA SER A 337 26.36 5.79 40.70
C SER A 337 25.78 6.92 41.56
N LEU A 338 24.49 6.97 41.93
CA LEU A 338 24.00 7.83 43.01
C LEU A 338 22.51 7.60 43.34
N LEU A 339 22.26 7.37 44.63
CA LEU A 339 21.13 7.88 45.41
C LEU A 339 20.79 9.35 45.05
N HIS A 340 20.08 9.65 43.96
CA HIS A 340 19.30 10.89 43.82
C HIS A 340 18.33 10.91 42.62
N GLU A 341 17.04 10.88 42.96
CA GLU A 341 15.91 11.65 42.42
C GLU A 341 15.50 11.63 40.91
N SER A 342 14.32 11.02 40.69
CA SER A 342 13.14 11.36 39.82
C SER A 342 13.35 11.82 38.35
N SER A 343 12.48 11.59 37.37
CA SER A 343 11.05 11.25 37.31
C SER A 343 10.70 10.75 35.89
N GLU A 344 9.53 10.11 35.82
CA GLU A 344 8.82 9.42 34.76
C GLU A 344 8.45 10.27 33.51
N HIS A 345 8.27 9.59 32.36
CA HIS A 345 7.19 9.78 31.37
C HIS A 345 7.51 9.03 30.06
N CYS A 346 7.13 7.75 29.95
CA CYS A 346 7.16 7.00 28.67
C CYS A 346 5.98 6.05 28.45
N ALA A 347 5.03 5.93 29.39
CA ALA A 347 3.94 4.97 29.30
C ALA A 347 2.76 5.41 28.39
N GLN A 348 2.62 6.71 28.07
CA GLN A 348 1.43 7.22 27.35
C GLN A 348 1.50 7.11 25.82
N LEU A 349 2.67 6.87 25.21
CA LEU A 349 2.78 6.77 23.74
C LEU A 349 2.47 5.35 23.21
N ALA A 350 2.62 4.32 24.05
CA ALA A 350 2.32 2.93 23.71
C ALA A 350 0.81 2.64 23.71
N GLY A 351 0.04 3.35 24.54
CA GLY A 351 -1.42 3.23 24.61
C GLY A 351 -2.10 3.56 23.28
N SER A 352 -1.78 4.68 22.63
CA SER A 352 -2.51 5.14 21.43
C SER A 352 -2.30 4.31 20.16
N ILE A 353 -1.17 3.61 20.05
CA ILE A 353 -0.88 2.74 18.89
C ILE A 353 -1.50 1.36 19.09
N ILE A 354 -1.61 0.89 20.34
CA ILE A 354 -2.39 -0.29 20.69
C ILE A 354 -3.89 -0.01 20.51
N THR A 355 -4.40 1.18 20.84
CA THR A 355 -5.83 1.51 20.64
C THR A 355 -6.24 1.41 19.16
N TYR A 356 -5.41 1.80 18.19
CA TYR A 356 -5.75 1.70 16.76
C TYR A 356 -5.62 0.27 16.20
N SER A 357 -4.70 -0.54 16.73
CA SER A 357 -4.59 -1.96 16.36
C SER A 357 -5.67 -2.82 17.03
N VAL A 358 -6.10 -2.44 18.24
CA VAL A 358 -7.18 -3.11 18.99
C VAL A 358 -8.55 -2.71 18.46
N ILE A 359 -8.78 -1.48 17.99
CA ILE A 359 -10.06 -1.13 17.33
C ILE A 359 -10.28 -1.96 16.05
N LEU A 360 -9.23 -2.21 15.25
CA LEU A 360 -9.33 -3.04 14.04
C LEU A 360 -9.54 -4.54 14.33
N VAL A 361 -9.14 -5.03 15.51
CA VAL A 361 -9.34 -6.42 15.95
C VAL A 361 -10.63 -6.59 16.76
N GLN A 362 -11.05 -5.59 17.55
CA GLN A 362 -12.29 -5.65 18.34
C GLN A 362 -13.56 -5.32 17.54
N THR A 363 -13.46 -4.65 16.39
CA THR A 363 -14.61 -4.52 15.47
C THR A 363 -14.92 -5.81 14.70
N SER A 364 -14.06 -6.84 14.74
CA SER A 364 -14.45 -8.18 14.26
C SER A 364 -15.14 -9.01 15.33
N ASP A 365 -14.79 -8.83 16.62
CA ASP A 365 -15.32 -9.66 17.71
C ASP A 365 -16.64 -9.12 18.32
N SER A 366 -17.05 -7.90 17.98
CA SER A 366 -18.29 -7.28 18.48
C SER A 366 -19.52 -7.47 17.58
N VAL A 367 -19.39 -8.17 16.44
CA VAL A 367 -20.53 -8.54 15.58
C VAL A 367 -21.13 -9.91 15.96
N ASP A 368 -20.38 -10.77 16.66
CA ASP A 368 -20.86 -12.10 17.08
C ASP A 368 -21.62 -12.11 18.43
N GLN A 369 -21.79 -10.96 19.10
CA GLN A 369 -22.50 -10.86 20.39
C GLN A 369 -23.83 -10.10 20.35
N LEU A 370 -24.33 -9.70 19.17
CA LEU A 370 -25.63 -9.02 19.01
C LEU A 370 -26.73 -9.91 18.42
N THR A 371 -26.66 -11.22 18.67
CA THR A 371 -27.85 -12.10 18.55
C THR A 371 -28.42 -12.31 19.97
N PRO A 372 -29.56 -11.68 20.33
CA PRO A 372 -30.14 -11.92 21.64
C PRO A 372 -30.63 -13.38 21.74
N PRO A 373 -30.49 -14.04 22.91
CA PRO A 373 -31.11 -15.33 23.13
C PRO A 373 -32.64 -15.16 23.05
N ARG A 374 -33.29 -15.99 22.23
CA ARG A 374 -34.74 -16.21 22.30
C ARG A 374 -35.07 -16.66 23.72
N SER A 375 -35.66 -15.76 24.51
CA SER A 375 -36.28 -16.10 25.78
C SER A 375 -37.51 -16.96 25.51
N ASN A 376 -37.48 -18.19 26.02
CA ASN A 376 -38.67 -19.00 26.23
C ASN A 376 -39.64 -18.23 27.14
N TYR A 377 -40.78 -17.81 26.60
CA TYR A 377 -41.97 -17.50 27.40
C TYR A 377 -42.89 -18.71 27.35
N THR A 378 -42.84 -19.51 28.42
CA THR A 378 -43.92 -20.37 28.87
C THR A 378 -44.83 -19.56 29.79
N GLY A 379 -46.14 -19.52 29.53
CA GLY A 379 -47.14 -18.97 30.45
C GLY A 379 -48.42 -18.56 29.74
N GLY A 380 -49.49 -19.36 29.92
CA GLY A 380 -50.75 -19.30 29.19
C GLY A 380 -51.68 -18.12 29.52
N LEU A 381 -52.60 -17.84 28.61
CA LEU A 381 -53.96 -18.43 28.56
C LEU A 381 -54.46 -18.41 27.11
#